data_AF-A0A397HKW4-F1
#
_entry.id   AF-A0A397HKW4-F1
#
_cell.length_a   1.000
_cell.length_b   1.000
_cell.length_c   1.000
_cell.angle_alpha   90.00
_cell.angle_beta   90.00
_cell.angle_gamma   90.00
#
_symmetry.space_group_name_H-M   'P 1'
#
loop_
_entity.id
_entity.type
_entity.pdbx_description
1 polymer ?
#
loop_
_entity_poly.entity_id
_entity_poly.type
_entity_poly.pdbx_seq_one_letter_code
_entity_poly.pdbx_strand_id
1 'polypeptide(L)'
;MEDKVTPNVNIITEDEAALYDRQIRLWGLEAQQRIITSSILICGMRGLNNEVCKNLVLAGIGTVTIIDHNVVTEEDLGAQFFVTAEDIGKNRAHSSVNRVQQLNPRVKVTSDSSNLNTKPEEFFQSFDLVCLTDGDPDTMLRIDEICRKFNKKFYAASTYGYYGYIFCDLKQHEYILERKIKIPHSAEFQVKVLKQKGEYFSLQEALSKSDWSKVKRIKKVTPLLWAILILWKFQQEQKRLPDVNNTEDIDKLNSIKDSQLQSLNILTTTTLDELIESIARNSTAEITPVCAILGGLLAQDILNALSRRGLPIKNFYLFNGFQDNGIVYPIEPGNNIF
;
A
#
# COMPACT_ATOMS: atom_id res chain seq x y z
N MET A 1 27.12 -37.00 -4.81
CA MET A 1 27.08 -36.41 -6.16
C MET A 1 26.96 -34.93 -5.95
N GLU A 2 27.99 -34.17 -6.34
CA GLU A 2 28.08 -32.73 -6.15
C GLU A 2 26.96 -32.02 -6.90
N ASP A 3 26.12 -31.27 -6.17
CA ASP A 3 25.16 -30.34 -6.74
C ASP A 3 25.94 -29.25 -7.48
N LYS A 4 25.99 -29.38 -8.80
CA LYS A 4 26.45 -28.33 -9.69
C LYS A 4 25.52 -27.13 -9.52
N VAL A 5 25.98 -26.13 -8.78
CA VAL A 5 25.42 -24.77 -8.79
C VAL A 5 25.52 -24.28 -10.23
N THR A 6 24.40 -24.32 -10.96
CA THR A 6 24.28 -23.65 -12.25
C THR A 6 24.52 -22.15 -12.01
N PRO A 7 25.42 -21.50 -12.77
CA PRO A 7 25.65 -20.08 -12.62
C PRO A 7 24.35 -19.34 -12.97
N ASN A 8 23.85 -18.51 -12.05
CA ASN A 8 22.79 -17.57 -12.36
C ASN A 8 23.27 -16.71 -13.53
N VAL A 9 22.69 -16.92 -14.71
CA VAL A 9 22.92 -16.05 -15.86
C VAL A 9 22.45 -14.67 -15.45
N ASN A 10 23.36 -13.71 -15.39
CA ASN A 10 23.02 -12.31 -15.12
C ASN A 10 22.18 -11.81 -16.31
N ILE A 11 20.88 -11.60 -16.09
CA ILE A 11 19.91 -11.17 -17.11
C ILE A 11 19.94 -9.63 -17.31
N ILE A 12 20.66 -8.90 -16.45
CA ILE A 12 20.80 -7.44 -16.53
C ILE A 12 21.86 -7.08 -17.58
N THR A 13 21.47 -6.28 -18.58
CA THR A 13 22.38 -5.73 -19.59
C THR A 13 23.36 -4.72 -18.98
N GLU A 14 24.50 -4.47 -19.64
CA GLU A 14 25.48 -3.48 -19.15
C GLU A 14 24.87 -2.08 -19.00
N ASP A 15 24.00 -1.68 -19.94
CA ASP A 15 23.28 -0.41 -19.88
C ASP A 15 22.33 -0.32 -18.68
N GLU A 16 21.65 -1.41 -18.33
CA GLU A 16 20.79 -1.47 -17.14
C GLU A 16 21.62 -1.46 -15.86
N ALA A 17 22.77 -2.15 -15.84
CA ALA A 17 23.68 -2.12 -14.70
C ALA A 17 24.21 -0.70 -14.46
N ALA A 18 24.51 0.06 -15.51
CA ALA A 18 24.92 1.47 -15.41
C ALA A 18 23.78 2.38 -14.93
N LEU A 19 22.57 2.22 -15.48
CA LEU A 19 21.40 3.02 -15.09
C LEU A 19 21.01 2.81 -13.63
N TYR A 20 21.00 1.56 -13.17
CA TYR A 20 20.59 1.19 -11.82
C TYR A 20 21.77 1.07 -10.85
N ASP A 21 22.99 1.52 -11.20
CA ASP A 21 24.19 1.36 -10.38
C ASP A 21 23.98 1.79 -8.91
N ARG A 22 23.38 2.97 -8.70
CA ARG A 22 23.08 3.48 -7.34
C ARG A 22 22.11 2.60 -6.57
N GLN A 23 21.11 2.04 -7.26
CA GLN A 23 20.09 1.17 -6.67
C GLN A 23 20.68 -0.22 -6.37
N ILE A 24 21.46 -0.78 -7.30
CA ILE A 24 22.20 -2.03 -7.15
C ILE A 24 23.16 -1.96 -5.96
N ARG A 25 23.83 -0.83 -5.74
CA ARG A 25 24.68 -0.63 -4.55
C ARG A 25 23.90 -0.67 -3.23
N LEU A 26 22.61 -0.36 -3.25
CA LEU A 26 21.75 -0.33 -2.06
C LEU A 26 21.21 -1.73 -1.71
N TRP A 27 20.62 -2.43 -2.68
CA TRP A 27 19.93 -3.70 -2.41
C TRP A 27 20.56 -4.94 -3.08
N GLY A 28 21.58 -4.76 -3.90
CA GLY A 28 22.32 -5.81 -4.58
C GLY A 28 21.73 -6.22 -5.95
N LEU A 29 22.57 -6.85 -6.77
CA LEU A 29 22.22 -7.22 -8.14
C LEU A 29 21.04 -8.21 -8.21
N GLU A 30 21.01 -9.21 -7.33
CA GLU A 30 19.92 -10.20 -7.29
C GLU A 30 18.56 -9.57 -6.94
N ALA A 31 18.56 -8.55 -6.09
CA ALA A 31 17.35 -7.81 -5.73
C ALA A 31 16.83 -7.02 -6.92
N GLN A 32 17.73 -6.33 -7.63
CA GLN A 32 17.39 -5.63 -8.87
C GLN A 32 16.84 -6.58 -9.94
N GLN A 33 17.44 -7.75 -10.09
CA GLN A 33 16.97 -8.76 -11.05
C GLN A 33 15.52 -9.17 -10.77
N ARG A 34 15.16 -9.39 -9.49
CA ARG A 34 13.79 -9.71 -9.09
C ARG A 34 12.83 -8.56 -9.41
N ILE A 35 13.24 -7.31 -9.21
CA ILE A 35 12.44 -6.12 -9.52
C ILE A 35 12.16 -6.03 -11.03
N ILE A 36 13.19 -6.17 -11.86
CA ILE A 36 13.08 -6.09 -13.34
C ILE A 36 12.22 -7.23 -13.92
N THR A 37 12.15 -8.39 -13.25
CA THR A 37 11.29 -9.50 -13.70
C THR A 37 9.89 -9.47 -13.11
N SER A 38 9.59 -8.53 -12.20
CA SER A 38 8.30 -8.48 -11.49
C SER A 38 7.24 -7.74 -12.30
N SER A 39 5.99 -8.19 -12.13
CA SER A 39 4.79 -7.60 -12.70
C SER A 39 3.85 -7.11 -11.59
N ILE A 40 3.35 -5.89 -11.72
CA ILE A 40 2.41 -5.29 -10.75
C ILE A 40 1.12 -4.82 -11.44
N LEU A 41 0.00 -5.04 -10.76
CA LEU A 41 -1.27 -4.39 -11.05
C LEU A 41 -1.47 -3.23 -10.08
N ILE A 42 -1.69 -2.03 -10.62
CA ILE A 42 -2.02 -0.82 -9.87
C ILE A 42 -3.47 -0.47 -10.16
N CYS A 43 -4.33 -0.55 -9.13
CA CYS A 43 -5.75 -0.30 -9.25
C CYS A 43 -6.08 1.12 -8.76
N GLY A 44 -6.66 1.93 -9.65
CA GLY A 44 -6.89 3.37 -9.48
C GLY A 44 -5.71 4.20 -9.98
N MET A 45 -5.96 5.40 -10.50
CA MET A 45 -4.89 6.30 -10.96
C MET A 45 -5.13 7.76 -10.54
N ARG A 46 -5.12 8.00 -9.22
CA ARG A 46 -5.19 9.33 -8.60
C ARG A 46 -3.85 9.74 -7.96
N GLY A 47 -3.82 10.75 -7.09
CA GLY A 47 -2.60 11.33 -6.52
C GLY A 47 -1.66 10.33 -5.83
N LEU A 48 -2.19 9.42 -5.00
CA LEU A 48 -1.37 8.43 -4.30
C LEU A 48 -0.69 7.46 -5.29
N ASN A 49 -1.46 6.84 -6.19
CA ASN A 49 -0.91 5.91 -7.17
C ASN A 49 -0.02 6.59 -8.21
N ASN A 50 -0.16 7.90 -8.42
CA ASN A 50 0.79 8.69 -9.20
C ASN A 50 2.21 8.57 -8.66
N GLU A 51 2.35 8.74 -7.36
CA GLU A 51 3.62 8.65 -6.65
C GLU A 51 4.14 7.22 -6.60
N VAL A 52 3.26 6.24 -6.37
CA VAL A 52 3.63 4.81 -6.41
C VAL A 52 4.15 4.42 -7.79
N CYS A 53 3.39 4.72 -8.85
CA CYS A 53 3.77 4.46 -10.25
C CYS A 53 5.13 5.08 -10.57
N LYS A 54 5.31 6.37 -10.26
CA LYS A 54 6.56 7.09 -10.51
C LYS A 54 7.74 6.37 -9.87
N ASN A 55 7.64 6.02 -8.58
CA ASN A 55 8.74 5.41 -7.84
C ASN A 55 9.03 3.97 -8.32
N LEU A 56 8.02 3.17 -8.64
CA LEU A 56 8.21 1.81 -9.14
C LEU A 56 8.84 1.79 -10.55
N VAL A 57 8.41 2.68 -11.44
CA VAL A 57 8.93 2.78 -12.81
C VAL A 57 10.38 3.29 -12.80
N LEU A 58 10.71 4.28 -11.97
CA LEU A 58 12.08 4.76 -11.79
C LEU A 58 13.01 3.72 -11.12
N ALA A 59 12.45 2.80 -10.31
CA ALA A 59 13.18 1.67 -9.75
C ALA A 59 13.39 0.51 -10.76
N GLY A 60 12.80 0.61 -11.95
CA GLY A 60 12.99 -0.38 -13.01
C GLY A 60 12.18 -1.66 -12.83
N ILE A 61 10.96 -1.57 -12.29
CA ILE A 61 10.05 -2.71 -12.25
C ILE A 61 9.77 -3.24 -13.68
N GLY A 62 9.61 -4.55 -13.85
CA GLY A 62 9.45 -5.14 -15.19
C GLY A 62 8.21 -4.67 -15.94
N THR A 63 7.04 -4.83 -15.32
CA THR A 63 5.76 -4.47 -15.93
C THR A 63 4.82 -3.82 -14.93
N VAL A 64 4.20 -2.71 -15.33
CA VAL A 64 3.14 -2.03 -14.61
C VAL A 64 1.87 -2.03 -15.44
N THR A 65 0.80 -2.63 -14.91
CA THR A 65 -0.54 -2.51 -15.47
C THR A 65 -1.37 -1.59 -14.60
N ILE A 66 -1.90 -0.52 -15.17
CA ILE A 66 -2.75 0.46 -14.48
C ILE A 66 -4.21 0.19 -14.86
N ILE A 67 -5.07 -0.11 -13.88
CA ILE A 67 -6.51 -0.29 -14.11
C ILE A 67 -7.30 0.82 -13.43
N ASP A 68 -8.05 1.59 -14.22
CA ASP A 68 -8.99 2.60 -13.71
C ASP A 68 -10.08 2.82 -14.76
N HIS A 69 -11.34 2.67 -14.35
CA HIS A 69 -12.50 2.82 -15.23
C HIS A 69 -13.03 4.24 -15.30
N ASN A 70 -12.59 5.12 -14.41
CA ASN A 70 -13.06 6.49 -14.35
C ASN A 70 -12.37 7.38 -15.40
N VAL A 71 -12.94 8.55 -15.58
CA VAL A 71 -12.42 9.61 -16.45
C VAL A 71 -11.67 10.66 -15.65
N VAL A 72 -10.73 11.37 -16.30
CA VAL A 72 -10.03 12.51 -15.71
C VAL A 72 -11.03 13.62 -15.44
N THR A 73 -11.04 14.13 -14.21
CA THR A 73 -11.82 15.28 -13.78
C THR A 73 -10.89 16.46 -13.48
N GLU A 74 -11.45 17.65 -13.24
CA GLU A 74 -10.66 18.81 -12.81
C GLU A 74 -9.96 18.58 -11.46
N GLU A 75 -10.57 17.81 -10.56
CA GLU A 75 -10.00 17.48 -9.25
C GLU A 75 -8.68 16.69 -9.39
N ASP A 76 -8.61 15.78 -10.38
CA ASP A 76 -7.40 14.98 -10.61
C ASP A 76 -6.19 15.86 -10.93
N LEU A 77 -6.37 17.03 -11.57
CA LEU A 77 -5.27 17.93 -11.92
C LEU A 77 -4.50 18.50 -10.71
N GLY A 78 -5.10 18.45 -9.50
CA GLY A 78 -4.48 18.95 -8.29
C GLY A 78 -3.32 18.08 -7.76
N ALA A 79 -3.47 16.75 -7.85
CA ALA A 79 -2.52 15.79 -7.28
C ALA A 79 -1.94 14.82 -8.33
N GLN A 80 -2.56 14.69 -9.51
CA GLN A 80 -2.18 13.77 -10.56
C GLN A 80 -1.38 14.51 -11.65
N PHE A 81 -0.06 14.30 -11.68
CA PHE A 81 0.89 14.97 -12.59
C PHE A 81 1.18 14.20 -13.91
N PHE A 82 0.51 13.07 -14.17
CA PHE A 82 0.59 12.34 -15.45
C PHE A 82 -0.54 12.68 -16.44
N VAL A 83 -1.51 13.47 -16.03
CA VAL A 83 -2.60 13.98 -16.88
C VAL A 83 -2.57 15.51 -16.91
N THR A 84 -3.22 16.07 -17.92
CA THR A 84 -3.29 17.52 -18.14
C THR A 84 -4.73 17.95 -18.36
N ALA A 85 -5.01 19.26 -18.38
CA ALA A 85 -6.34 19.77 -18.66
C ALA A 85 -6.92 19.27 -20.01
N GLU A 86 -6.06 18.98 -20.99
CA GLU A 86 -6.46 18.38 -22.27
C GLU A 86 -6.98 16.94 -22.16
N ASP A 87 -6.71 16.27 -21.03
CA ASP A 87 -7.11 14.89 -20.78
C ASP A 87 -8.45 14.78 -20.04
N ILE A 88 -9.04 15.90 -19.59
CA ILE A 88 -10.35 15.92 -18.94
C ILE A 88 -11.40 15.21 -19.81
N GLY A 89 -12.16 14.31 -19.19
CA GLY A 89 -13.17 13.48 -19.86
C GLY A 89 -12.63 12.23 -20.56
N LYS A 90 -11.30 12.06 -20.70
CA LYS A 90 -10.68 10.82 -21.17
C LYS A 90 -10.47 9.85 -20.00
N ASN A 91 -10.28 8.56 -20.27
CA ASN A 91 -10.01 7.57 -19.24
C ASN A 91 -8.69 7.85 -18.49
N ARG A 92 -8.70 7.77 -17.15
CA ARG A 92 -7.53 8.12 -16.29
C ARG A 92 -6.33 7.22 -16.51
N ALA A 93 -6.55 5.90 -16.50
CA ALA A 93 -5.47 4.92 -16.69
C ALA A 93 -4.81 5.11 -18.06
N HIS A 94 -5.61 5.13 -19.12
CA HIS A 94 -5.12 5.29 -20.50
C HIS A 94 -4.36 6.61 -20.70
N SER A 95 -4.90 7.73 -20.18
CA SER A 95 -4.26 9.05 -20.33
C SER A 95 -2.91 9.16 -19.60
N SER A 96 -2.70 8.34 -18.58
CA SER A 96 -1.46 8.35 -17.78
C SER A 96 -0.31 7.56 -18.41
N VAL A 97 -0.62 6.52 -19.22
CA VAL A 97 0.38 5.56 -19.72
C VAL A 97 1.58 6.23 -20.39
N ASN A 98 1.33 7.18 -21.28
CA ASN A 98 2.41 7.81 -22.05
C ASN A 98 3.41 8.53 -21.15
N ARG A 99 2.93 9.32 -20.17
CA ARG A 99 3.81 10.06 -19.26
C ARG A 99 4.50 9.14 -18.25
N VAL A 100 3.83 8.08 -17.81
CA VAL A 100 4.46 7.04 -16.97
C VAL A 100 5.56 6.31 -17.75
N GLN A 101 5.31 5.90 -18.99
CA GLN A 101 6.27 5.21 -19.85
C GLN A 101 7.52 6.06 -20.14
N GLN A 102 7.38 7.38 -20.25
CA GLN A 102 8.50 8.31 -20.45
C GLN A 102 9.49 8.33 -19.29
N LEU A 103 9.07 7.96 -18.06
CA LEU A 103 9.99 7.90 -16.92
C LEU A 103 11.07 6.82 -17.10
N ASN A 104 10.72 5.70 -17.74
CA ASN A 104 11.65 4.62 -17.99
C ASN A 104 11.21 3.76 -19.18
N PRO A 105 11.82 3.92 -20.37
CA PRO A 105 11.48 3.15 -21.57
C PRO A 105 11.67 1.63 -21.45
N ARG A 106 12.38 1.15 -20.43
CA ARG A 106 12.62 -0.29 -20.20
C ARG A 106 11.49 -0.97 -19.45
N VAL A 107 10.67 -0.20 -18.74
CA VAL A 107 9.49 -0.73 -18.03
C VAL A 107 8.35 -0.85 -19.02
N LYS A 108 7.67 -2.00 -19.04
CA LYS A 108 6.45 -2.14 -19.84
C LYS A 108 5.26 -1.55 -19.07
N VAL A 109 4.68 -0.47 -19.59
CA VAL A 109 3.49 0.16 -18.99
C VAL A 109 2.27 -0.10 -19.87
N THR A 110 1.21 -0.64 -19.29
CA THR A 110 -0.08 -0.88 -19.98
C THR A 110 -1.26 -0.39 -19.15
N SER A 111 -2.36 0.00 -19.80
CA SER A 111 -3.59 0.39 -19.13
C SER A 111 -4.76 -0.56 -19.40
N ASP A 112 -5.68 -0.62 -18.45
CA ASP A 112 -6.98 -1.26 -18.57
C ASP A 112 -8.08 -0.27 -18.11
N SER A 113 -9.01 0.04 -19.01
CA SER A 113 -10.08 1.00 -18.75
C SER A 113 -11.36 0.37 -18.21
N SER A 114 -11.37 -0.95 -17.97
CA SER A 114 -12.55 -1.66 -17.46
C SER A 114 -12.69 -1.56 -15.94
N ASN A 115 -13.89 -1.81 -15.44
CA ASN A 115 -14.16 -1.76 -14.02
C ASN A 115 -13.51 -2.96 -13.31
N LEU A 116 -12.64 -2.69 -12.34
CA LEU A 116 -11.97 -3.67 -11.50
C LEU A 116 -12.94 -4.71 -10.90
N ASN A 117 -14.12 -4.27 -10.47
CA ASN A 117 -15.12 -5.15 -9.86
C ASN A 117 -15.73 -6.14 -10.86
N THR A 118 -15.61 -5.91 -12.16
CA THR A 118 -16.07 -6.84 -13.20
C THR A 118 -15.01 -7.85 -13.63
N LYS A 119 -13.77 -7.71 -13.14
CA LYS A 119 -12.68 -8.60 -13.53
C LYS A 119 -12.89 -10.01 -12.99
N PRO A 120 -12.67 -11.05 -13.83
CA PRO A 120 -12.63 -12.42 -13.37
C PRO A 120 -11.41 -12.63 -12.47
N GLU A 121 -11.46 -13.61 -11.57
CA GLU A 121 -10.37 -13.81 -10.61
C GLU A 121 -9.05 -14.19 -11.29
N GLU A 122 -9.12 -14.89 -12.44
CA GLU A 122 -7.98 -15.31 -13.25
C GLU A 122 -7.17 -14.12 -13.78
N PHE A 123 -7.79 -12.94 -13.91
CA PHE A 123 -7.09 -11.71 -14.28
C PHE A 123 -5.94 -11.40 -13.32
N PHE A 124 -6.12 -11.66 -12.02
CA PHE A 124 -5.13 -11.33 -11.00
C PHE A 124 -3.95 -12.33 -10.98
N GLN A 125 -4.11 -13.50 -11.61
CA GLN A 125 -3.06 -14.54 -11.64
C GLN A 125 -1.82 -14.10 -12.42
N SER A 126 -1.94 -13.17 -13.37
CA SER A 126 -0.82 -12.72 -14.20
C SER A 126 0.15 -11.77 -13.50
N PHE A 127 -0.17 -11.30 -12.28
CA PHE A 127 0.66 -10.34 -11.55
C PHE A 127 1.41 -11.00 -10.39
N ASP A 128 2.55 -10.44 -9.99
CA ASP A 128 3.28 -10.86 -8.77
C ASP A 128 2.75 -10.16 -7.52
N LEU A 129 2.22 -8.95 -7.70
CA LEU A 129 1.68 -8.09 -6.66
C LEU A 129 0.52 -7.25 -7.21
N VAL A 130 -0.50 -7.05 -6.37
CA VAL A 130 -1.63 -6.15 -6.63
C VAL A 130 -1.60 -5.02 -5.60
N CYS A 131 -1.62 -3.79 -6.07
CA CYS A 131 -1.68 -2.58 -5.26
C CYS A 131 -3.00 -1.85 -5.54
N LEU A 132 -3.92 -1.90 -4.59
CA LEU A 132 -5.21 -1.24 -4.67
C LEU A 132 -5.18 0.08 -3.91
N THR A 133 -5.53 1.19 -4.54
CA THR A 133 -5.80 2.43 -3.81
C THR A 133 -7.22 2.90 -3.94
N ASP A 134 -7.67 3.61 -2.90
CA ASP A 134 -9.01 4.21 -2.83
C ASP A 134 -10.14 3.20 -3.05
N GLY A 135 -9.85 1.92 -2.77
CA GLY A 135 -10.81 0.82 -2.84
C GLY A 135 -11.77 0.88 -1.67
N ASP A 136 -13.05 0.70 -1.92
CA ASP A 136 -14.01 0.48 -0.84
C ASP A 136 -13.70 -0.84 -0.11
N PRO A 137 -14.14 -1.00 1.15
CA PRO A 137 -13.78 -2.16 1.95
C PRO A 137 -14.21 -3.49 1.36
N ASP A 138 -15.34 -3.54 0.65
CA ASP A 138 -15.83 -4.79 0.04
C ASP A 138 -14.91 -5.19 -1.14
N THR A 139 -14.48 -4.21 -1.94
CA THR A 139 -13.48 -4.42 -3.00
C THR A 139 -12.12 -4.84 -2.43
N MET A 140 -11.65 -4.20 -1.35
CA MET A 140 -10.39 -4.56 -0.70
C MET A 140 -10.41 -6.01 -0.19
N LEU A 141 -11.48 -6.41 0.51
CA LEU A 141 -11.65 -7.77 1.02
C LEU A 141 -11.65 -8.81 -0.10
N ARG A 142 -12.42 -8.57 -1.16
CA ARG A 142 -12.50 -9.47 -2.32
C ARG A 142 -11.12 -9.65 -2.99
N ILE A 143 -10.40 -8.56 -3.25
CA ILE A 143 -9.13 -8.64 -3.99
C ILE A 143 -8.03 -9.28 -3.13
N ASP A 144 -8.02 -9.00 -1.83
CA ASP A 144 -7.13 -9.69 -0.88
C ASP A 144 -7.33 -11.21 -0.90
N GLU A 145 -8.57 -11.68 -0.83
CA GLU A 145 -8.91 -13.11 -0.89
C GLU A 145 -8.51 -13.75 -2.23
N ILE A 146 -8.75 -13.06 -3.35
CA ILE A 146 -8.31 -13.51 -4.68
C ILE A 146 -6.77 -13.61 -4.73
N CYS A 147 -6.07 -12.60 -4.22
CA CYS A 147 -4.61 -12.60 -4.16
C CYS A 147 -4.10 -13.78 -3.31
N ARG A 148 -4.75 -14.07 -2.18
CA ARG A 148 -4.43 -15.26 -1.38
C ARG A 148 -4.59 -16.55 -2.16
N LYS A 149 -5.74 -16.72 -2.83
CA LYS A 149 -6.06 -17.91 -3.63
C LYS A 149 -5.01 -18.18 -4.71
N PHE A 150 -4.52 -17.15 -5.39
CA PHE A 150 -3.49 -17.28 -6.43
C PHE A 150 -2.06 -17.09 -5.95
N ASN A 151 -1.85 -17.06 -4.63
CA ASN A 151 -0.54 -16.84 -4.02
C ASN A 151 0.16 -15.54 -4.50
N LYS A 152 -0.60 -14.46 -4.66
CA LYS A 152 -0.10 -13.11 -5.00
C LYS A 152 0.06 -12.24 -3.76
N LYS A 153 0.92 -11.24 -3.83
CA LYS A 153 1.08 -10.24 -2.76
C LYS A 153 0.02 -9.16 -2.92
N PHE A 154 -0.50 -8.65 -1.81
CA PHE A 154 -1.55 -7.64 -1.84
C PHE A 154 -1.17 -6.43 -0.97
N TYR A 155 -1.42 -5.24 -1.52
CA TYR A 155 -1.37 -3.98 -0.81
C TYR A 155 -2.68 -3.24 -1.02
N ALA A 156 -3.17 -2.62 0.05
CA ALA A 156 -4.24 -1.63 -0.03
C ALA A 156 -3.79 -0.34 0.63
N ALA A 157 -4.04 0.81 0.03
CA ALA A 157 -3.66 2.09 0.63
C ALA A 157 -4.59 3.22 0.17
N SER A 158 -4.86 4.19 1.03
CA SER A 158 -5.59 5.40 0.61
C SER A 158 -5.12 6.61 1.41
N THR A 159 -5.39 7.78 0.86
CA THR A 159 -5.26 9.08 1.55
C THR A 159 -6.62 9.67 1.85
N TYR A 160 -6.76 10.26 3.03
CA TYR A 160 -7.94 10.99 3.49
C TYR A 160 -7.48 12.39 3.93
N GLY A 161 -7.18 13.26 2.97
CA GLY A 161 -6.53 14.56 3.16
C GLY A 161 -5.19 14.44 3.88
N TYR A 162 -5.13 14.86 5.14
CA TYR A 162 -3.91 14.80 5.96
C TYR A 162 -3.61 13.41 6.54
N TYR A 163 -4.52 12.46 6.39
CA TYR A 163 -4.38 11.11 6.93
C TYR A 163 -4.17 10.09 5.82
N GLY A 164 -3.66 8.92 6.17
CA GLY A 164 -3.69 7.80 5.25
C GLY A 164 -3.26 6.50 5.90
N TYR A 165 -3.41 5.42 5.15
CA TYR A 165 -3.00 4.09 5.59
C TYR A 165 -2.34 3.31 4.47
N ILE A 166 -1.55 2.31 4.87
CA ILE A 166 -1.12 1.20 4.04
C ILE A 166 -1.48 -0.07 4.79
N PHE A 167 -2.12 -1.01 4.10
CA PHE A 167 -2.32 -2.38 4.51
C PHE A 167 -1.50 -3.29 3.60
N CYS A 168 -0.91 -4.33 4.19
CA CYS A 168 0.01 -5.24 3.52
C CYS A 168 -0.33 -6.69 3.88
N ASP A 169 -0.58 -7.51 2.85
CA ASP A 169 -0.70 -8.96 2.99
C ASP A 169 0.24 -9.70 2.04
N LEU A 170 1.30 -10.26 2.64
CA LEU A 170 2.31 -11.06 1.94
C LEU A 170 2.18 -12.57 2.21
N LYS A 171 1.16 -13.00 2.96
CA LYS A 171 0.99 -14.34 3.53
C LYS A 171 2.26 -14.82 4.25
N GLN A 172 2.86 -15.92 3.82
CA GLN A 172 4.19 -16.33 4.27
C GLN A 172 5.25 -15.69 3.37
N HIS A 173 5.98 -14.73 3.92
CA HIS A 173 6.98 -13.98 3.19
C HIS A 173 8.37 -14.17 3.76
N GLU A 174 9.31 -14.59 2.91
CA GLU A 174 10.72 -14.70 3.25
C GLU A 174 11.49 -13.51 2.70
N TYR A 175 12.28 -12.89 3.57
CA TYR A 175 13.07 -11.71 3.25
C TYR A 175 14.45 -11.75 3.93
N ILE A 176 15.34 -10.92 3.42
CA ILE A 176 16.72 -10.82 3.88
C ILE A 176 16.91 -9.48 4.59
N LEU A 177 17.43 -9.54 5.82
CA LEU A 177 17.90 -8.38 6.57
C LEU A 177 19.42 -8.37 6.63
N GLU A 178 19.99 -7.21 6.40
CA GLU A 178 21.42 -6.96 6.63
C GLU A 178 21.58 -6.19 7.93
N ARG A 179 22.34 -6.75 8.87
CA ARG A 179 22.70 -6.06 10.12
C ARG A 179 24.18 -5.76 10.12
N LYS A 180 24.53 -4.49 10.32
CA LYS A 180 25.90 -4.07 10.58
C LYS A 180 26.25 -4.41 12.02
N ILE A 181 27.16 -5.34 12.21
CA ILE A 181 27.68 -5.74 13.53
C ILE A 181 29.05 -5.10 13.68
N LYS A 182 29.23 -4.33 14.75
CA LYS A 182 30.54 -3.75 15.08
C LYS A 182 31.49 -4.89 15.44
N ILE A 183 32.61 -4.98 14.73
CA ILE A 183 33.64 -5.96 15.06
C ILE A 183 34.33 -5.48 16.35
N PRO A 184 34.43 -6.32 17.40
CA PRO A 184 35.13 -5.94 18.63
C PRO A 184 36.55 -5.48 18.30
N HIS A 185 36.97 -4.34 18.86
CA HIS A 185 38.32 -3.76 18.68
C HIS A 185 38.69 -3.35 17.24
N SER A 186 37.73 -3.22 16.31
CA SER A 186 37.94 -2.64 14.98
C SER A 186 36.99 -1.45 14.72
N ALA A 187 37.43 -0.53 13.86
CA ALA A 187 36.57 0.53 13.31
C ALA A 187 35.65 0.01 12.20
N GLU A 188 35.87 -1.22 11.74
CA GLU A 188 35.10 -1.86 10.68
C GLU A 188 33.83 -2.53 11.20
N PHE A 189 32.81 -2.58 10.34
CA PHE A 189 31.56 -3.28 10.57
C PHE A 189 31.50 -4.53 9.70
N GLN A 190 31.12 -5.66 10.29
CA GLN A 190 30.79 -6.86 9.53
C GLN A 190 29.29 -6.82 9.17
N VAL A 191 28.97 -7.05 7.90
CA VAL A 191 27.57 -7.19 7.48
C VAL A 191 27.14 -8.64 7.69
N LYS A 192 26.17 -8.87 8.58
CA LYS A 192 25.53 -10.18 8.75
C LYS A 192 24.22 -10.21 7.98
N VAL A 193 24.12 -11.16 7.06
CA VAL A 193 22.91 -11.43 6.28
C VAL A 193 22.03 -12.42 7.05
N LEU A 194 20.79 -12.03 7.36
CA LEU A 194 19.82 -12.82 8.10
C LEU A 194 18.61 -13.11 7.21
N LYS A 195 18.32 -14.39 6.98
CA LYS A 195 17.05 -14.81 6.37
C LYS A 195 15.97 -14.82 7.45
N GLN A 196 14.88 -14.12 7.21
CA GLN A 196 13.72 -14.07 8.10
C GLN A 196 12.46 -14.49 7.34
N LYS A 197 11.48 -14.96 8.09
CA LYS A 197 10.15 -15.31 7.59
C LYS A 197 9.11 -14.55 8.41
N GLY A 198 8.24 -13.82 7.72
CA GLY A 198 7.09 -13.14 8.29
C GLY A 198 5.80 -13.84 7.87
N GLU A 199 4.86 -13.91 8.81
CA GLU A 199 3.49 -14.34 8.55
C GLU A 199 2.56 -13.13 8.59
N TYR A 200 1.79 -12.96 7.53
CA TYR A 200 0.83 -11.89 7.30
C TYR A 200 -0.57 -12.49 7.19
N PHE A 201 -1.54 -11.76 7.71
CA PHE A 201 -2.95 -12.17 7.78
C PHE A 201 -3.76 -11.39 6.75
N SER A 202 -4.84 -12.02 6.26
CA SER A 202 -5.77 -11.39 5.34
C SER A 202 -6.39 -10.15 5.97
N LEU A 203 -6.92 -9.26 5.15
CA LEU A 203 -7.71 -8.13 5.61
C LEU A 203 -8.93 -8.64 6.39
N GLN A 204 -9.57 -9.70 5.91
CA GLN A 204 -10.69 -10.34 6.62
C GLN A 204 -10.28 -10.82 8.01
N GLU A 205 -9.11 -11.45 8.18
CA GLU A 205 -8.58 -11.87 9.48
C GLU A 205 -8.12 -10.69 10.36
N ALA A 206 -7.59 -9.62 9.75
CA ALA A 206 -7.23 -8.43 10.50
C ALA A 206 -8.48 -7.75 11.09
N LEU A 207 -9.57 -7.72 10.31
CA LEU A 207 -10.85 -7.12 10.71
C LEU A 207 -11.73 -8.05 11.56
N SER A 208 -11.68 -9.37 11.33
CA SER A 208 -12.47 -10.37 12.06
C SER A 208 -11.62 -11.07 13.13
N LYS A 209 -12.11 -11.11 14.37
CA LYS A 209 -11.44 -11.84 15.50
C LYS A 209 -10.09 -11.28 15.96
N SER A 210 -9.79 -10.01 15.71
CA SER A 210 -9.10 -9.26 16.74
C SER A 210 -10.10 -9.18 17.91
N ASP A 211 -9.97 -10.08 18.88
CA ASP A 211 -10.75 -10.03 20.12
C ASP A 211 -10.26 -8.80 20.88
N TRP A 212 -10.70 -7.62 20.44
CA TRP A 212 -10.25 -6.34 20.97
C TRP A 212 -10.47 -6.30 22.47
N SER A 213 -11.53 -6.98 22.97
CA SER A 213 -11.81 -7.17 24.39
C SER A 213 -10.68 -7.85 25.17
N LYS A 214 -9.90 -8.75 24.53
CA LYS A 214 -8.74 -9.44 25.12
C LYS A 214 -7.42 -8.76 24.86
N VAL A 215 -7.36 -7.78 23.96
CA VAL A 215 -6.16 -6.99 23.71
C VAL A 215 -5.95 -6.11 24.96
N LYS A 216 -5.05 -6.54 25.86
CA LYS A 216 -4.60 -5.80 27.07
C LYS A 216 -4.02 -4.40 26.77
N ARG A 217 -4.08 -3.97 25.52
CA ARG A 217 -3.47 -2.79 24.91
C ARG A 217 -4.43 -2.02 24.02
N ILE A 218 -5.76 -2.11 24.20
CA ILE A 218 -6.71 -1.15 23.58
C ILE A 218 -6.22 0.30 23.77
N LYS A 219 -5.63 0.62 24.93
CA LYS A 219 -5.02 1.95 25.22
C LYS A 219 -3.79 2.30 24.37
N LYS A 220 -3.20 1.35 23.63
CA LYS A 220 -2.07 1.55 22.71
C LYS A 220 -2.50 1.55 21.24
N VAL A 221 -3.78 1.30 20.94
CA VAL A 221 -4.32 1.45 19.60
C VAL A 221 -4.41 2.95 19.33
N THR A 222 -3.77 3.41 18.26
CA THR A 222 -3.88 4.83 17.90
C THR A 222 -5.33 5.16 17.54
N PRO A 223 -5.87 6.31 17.99
CA PRO A 223 -7.21 6.77 17.60
C PRO A 223 -7.41 6.80 16.08
N LEU A 224 -6.34 7.00 15.31
CA LEU A 224 -6.37 7.02 13.85
C LEU A 224 -6.83 5.70 13.24
N LEU A 225 -6.44 4.56 13.82
CA LEU A 225 -6.91 3.27 13.31
C LEU A 225 -8.42 3.17 13.45
N TRP A 226 -8.96 3.52 14.61
CA TRP A 226 -10.41 3.51 14.85
C TRP A 226 -11.15 4.44 13.89
N ALA A 227 -10.66 5.66 13.72
CA ALA A 227 -11.29 6.62 12.81
C ALA A 227 -11.33 6.11 11.36
N ILE A 228 -10.28 5.44 10.88
CA ILE A 228 -10.25 4.81 9.55
C ILE A 228 -11.21 3.62 9.47
N LEU A 229 -11.25 2.74 10.48
CA LEU A 229 -12.16 1.59 10.49
C LEU A 229 -13.64 2.02 10.54
N ILE A 230 -13.95 3.10 11.27
CA ILE A 230 -15.29 3.71 11.32
C ILE A 230 -15.65 4.32 9.96
N LEU A 231 -14.71 5.02 9.31
CA LEU A 231 -14.90 5.54 7.96
C LEU A 231 -15.17 4.42 6.96
N TRP A 232 -14.44 3.31 7.04
CA TRP A 232 -14.68 2.13 6.19
C TRP A 232 -16.06 1.54 6.42
N LYS A 233 -16.48 1.42 7.68
CA LYS A 233 -17.83 0.93 8.01
C LYS A 233 -18.91 1.85 7.45
N PHE A 234 -18.74 3.16 7.55
CA PHE A 234 -19.60 4.14 6.90
C PHE A 234 -19.64 3.94 5.38
N GLN A 235 -18.48 3.78 4.73
CA GLN A 235 -18.39 3.56 3.30
C GLN A 235 -19.08 2.26 2.86
N GLN A 236 -19.01 1.20 3.67
CA GLN A 236 -19.75 -0.04 3.41
C GLN A 236 -21.27 0.13 3.47
N GLU A 237 -21.76 0.93 4.41
CA GLU A 237 -23.19 1.16 4.62
C GLU A 237 -23.79 2.18 3.63
N GLN A 238 -23.08 3.27 3.36
CA GLN A 238 -23.55 4.36 2.52
C GLN A 238 -23.09 4.24 1.05
N LYS A 239 -22.15 3.33 0.74
CA LYS A 239 -21.55 3.15 -0.59
C LYS A 239 -20.88 4.40 -1.16
N ARG A 240 -20.52 5.35 -0.29
CA ARG A 240 -19.76 6.57 -0.59
C ARG A 240 -18.97 7.03 0.62
N LEU A 241 -18.00 7.91 0.42
CA LEU A 241 -17.35 8.63 1.50
C LEU A 241 -18.27 9.73 2.06
N PRO A 242 -18.04 10.20 3.30
CA PRO A 242 -18.76 11.33 3.89
C PRO A 242 -18.64 12.60 3.03
N ASP A 243 -19.73 13.35 2.91
CA ASP A 243 -19.69 14.68 2.29
C ASP A 243 -19.40 15.74 3.36
N VAL A 244 -18.44 16.62 3.07
CA VAL A 244 -18.03 17.73 3.94
C VAL A 244 -19.20 18.64 4.31
N ASN A 245 -20.18 18.79 3.42
CA ASN A 245 -21.32 19.67 3.60
C ASN A 245 -22.52 19.00 4.30
N ASN A 246 -22.44 17.69 4.55
CA ASN A 246 -23.55 16.93 5.10
C ASN A 246 -23.35 16.64 6.60
N THR A 247 -24.04 17.39 7.45
CA THR A 247 -24.00 17.19 8.91
C THR A 247 -24.55 15.82 9.33
N GLU A 248 -25.50 15.23 8.57
CA GLU A 248 -26.04 13.90 8.87
C GLU A 248 -24.98 12.80 8.73
N ASP A 249 -23.96 13.00 7.90
CA ASP A 249 -22.89 12.01 7.74
C ASP A 249 -22.02 11.93 8.99
N ILE A 250 -21.81 13.08 9.67
CA ILE A 250 -21.09 13.13 10.95
C ILE A 250 -21.89 12.41 12.04
N ASP A 251 -23.21 12.61 12.09
CA ASP A 251 -24.09 11.92 13.04
C ASP A 251 -24.10 10.40 12.84
N LYS A 252 -24.09 9.95 11.57
CA LYS A 252 -23.96 8.54 11.22
C LYS A 252 -22.60 7.97 11.64
N LEU A 253 -21.50 8.68 11.37
CA LEU A 253 -20.16 8.26 11.80
C LEU A 253 -20.08 8.13 13.33
N ASN A 254 -20.65 9.07 14.06
CA ASN A 254 -20.73 9.01 15.52
C ASN A 254 -21.58 7.82 16.01
N SER A 255 -22.70 7.55 15.34
CA SER A 255 -23.55 6.38 15.64
C SER A 255 -22.81 5.06 15.41
N ILE A 256 -22.04 4.96 14.32
CA ILE A 256 -21.20 3.79 14.02
C ILE A 256 -20.10 3.62 15.07
N LYS A 257 -19.41 4.71 15.41
CA LYS A 257 -18.39 4.75 16.46
C LYS A 257 -18.95 4.22 17.78
N ASP A 258 -20.07 4.77 18.25
CA ASP A 258 -20.65 4.39 19.53
C ASP A 258 -21.08 2.92 19.54
N SER A 259 -21.71 2.44 18.46
CA SER A 259 -22.08 1.03 18.32
C SER A 259 -20.86 0.09 18.38
N GLN A 260 -19.78 0.42 17.67
CA GLN A 260 -18.55 -0.39 17.65
C GLN A 260 -17.85 -0.37 19.02
N LEU A 261 -17.65 0.81 19.61
CA LEU A 261 -16.95 0.93 20.90
C LEU A 261 -17.72 0.27 22.03
N GLN A 262 -19.06 0.38 22.05
CA GLN A 262 -19.91 -0.33 23.00
C GLN A 262 -19.78 -1.85 22.86
N SER A 263 -19.79 -2.38 21.63
CA SER A 263 -19.63 -3.82 21.40
C SER A 263 -18.29 -4.37 21.90
N LEU A 264 -17.27 -3.51 22.01
CA LEU A 264 -15.92 -3.86 22.44
C LEU A 264 -15.61 -3.44 23.88
N ASN A 265 -16.56 -2.83 24.60
CA ASN A 265 -16.37 -2.26 25.94
C ASN A 265 -15.19 -1.25 26.02
N ILE A 266 -15.03 -0.42 24.98
CA ILE A 266 -13.99 0.61 24.92
C ILE A 266 -14.60 1.96 25.32
N LEU A 267 -13.94 2.69 26.21
CA LEU A 267 -14.34 4.06 26.55
C LEU A 267 -13.90 5.04 25.44
N THR A 268 -14.85 5.84 24.95
CA THR A 268 -14.59 6.91 23.98
C THR A 268 -13.70 7.99 24.58
N THR A 269 -12.85 8.60 23.75
CA THR A 269 -11.99 9.73 24.12
C THR A 269 -12.30 10.91 23.22
N THR A 270 -12.26 12.14 23.75
CA THR A 270 -12.49 13.37 22.97
C THR A 270 -11.59 13.48 21.74
N THR A 271 -10.36 12.96 21.82
CA THR A 271 -9.41 12.92 20.70
C THR A 271 -9.93 12.10 19.51
N LEU A 272 -10.71 11.05 19.75
CA LEU A 272 -11.27 10.24 18.66
C LEU A 272 -12.41 10.98 17.95
N ASP A 273 -13.23 11.72 18.70
CA ASP A 273 -14.35 12.50 18.14
C ASP A 273 -13.83 13.59 17.19
N GLU A 274 -12.84 14.37 17.64
CA GLU A 274 -12.16 15.38 16.83
C GLU A 274 -11.54 14.78 15.55
N LEU A 275 -10.98 13.57 15.68
CA LEU A 275 -10.33 12.88 14.56
C LEU A 275 -11.34 12.35 13.53
N ILE A 276 -12.49 11.85 13.98
CA ILE A 276 -13.57 11.40 13.09
C ILE A 276 -14.13 12.58 12.30
N GLU A 277 -14.40 13.71 12.96
CA GLU A 277 -14.84 14.92 12.28
C GLU A 277 -13.79 15.40 11.26
N SER A 278 -12.52 15.42 11.67
CA SER A 278 -11.42 15.82 10.79
C SER A 278 -11.31 14.90 9.57
N ILE A 279 -11.31 13.58 9.76
CA ILE A 279 -11.25 12.62 8.66
C ILE A 279 -12.48 12.75 7.76
N ALA A 280 -13.69 12.90 8.30
CA ALA A 280 -14.91 13.04 7.50
C ALA A 280 -14.81 14.23 6.54
N ARG A 281 -14.37 15.39 7.05
CA ARG A 281 -14.18 16.63 6.27
C ARG A 281 -13.07 16.54 5.23
N ASN A 282 -12.11 15.65 5.42
CA ASN A 282 -10.93 15.50 4.55
C ASN A 282 -10.98 14.24 3.68
N SER A 283 -12.02 13.40 3.82
CA SER A 283 -12.02 12.02 3.30
C SER A 283 -11.90 11.93 1.78
N THR A 284 -12.38 12.91 1.04
CA THR A 284 -12.28 12.97 -0.42
C THR A 284 -11.05 13.73 -0.93
N ALA A 285 -10.37 14.49 -0.06
CA ALA A 285 -9.29 15.37 -0.44
C ALA A 285 -7.98 14.60 -0.66
N GLU A 286 -7.27 14.94 -1.74
CA GLU A 286 -5.91 14.47 -2.00
C GLU A 286 -4.92 15.62 -1.82
N ILE A 287 -4.02 15.47 -0.84
CA ILE A 287 -3.01 16.48 -0.53
C ILE A 287 -1.67 15.99 -1.07
N THR A 288 -1.12 16.67 -2.08
CA THR A 288 0.09 16.25 -2.80
C THR A 288 1.26 15.88 -1.88
N PRO A 289 1.61 16.65 -0.82
CA PRO A 289 2.62 16.23 0.15
C PRO A 289 2.34 14.88 0.82
N VAL A 290 1.09 14.61 1.16
CA VAL A 290 0.65 13.37 1.84
C VAL A 290 0.73 12.19 0.86
N CYS A 291 0.26 12.40 -0.38
CA CYS A 291 0.40 11.43 -1.46
C CYS A 291 1.88 11.09 -1.73
N ALA A 292 2.77 12.08 -1.72
CA ALA A 292 4.21 11.87 -1.91
C ALA A 292 4.85 11.07 -0.76
N ILE A 293 4.51 11.38 0.50
CA ILE A 293 5.03 10.65 1.67
C ILE A 293 4.55 9.19 1.65
N LEU A 294 3.24 8.98 1.57
CA LEU A 294 2.64 7.64 1.57
C LEU A 294 3.00 6.85 0.32
N GLY A 295 2.99 7.48 -0.86
CA GLY A 295 3.33 6.84 -2.12
C GLY A 295 4.81 6.45 -2.21
N GLY A 296 5.70 7.25 -1.64
CA GLY A 296 7.11 6.91 -1.47
C GLY A 296 7.32 5.70 -0.57
N LEU A 297 6.67 5.70 0.60
CA LEU A 297 6.76 4.59 1.55
C LEU A 297 6.15 3.30 0.99
N LEU A 298 4.96 3.38 0.39
CA LEU A 298 4.27 2.25 -0.22
C LEU A 298 5.10 1.65 -1.37
N ALA A 299 5.62 2.48 -2.28
CA ALA A 299 6.47 1.99 -3.36
C ALA A 299 7.74 1.31 -2.82
N GLN A 300 8.38 1.89 -1.80
CA GLN A 300 9.55 1.28 -1.17
C GLN A 300 9.21 -0.08 -0.53
N ASP A 301 8.06 -0.20 0.12
CA ASP A 301 7.63 -1.47 0.72
C ASP A 301 7.28 -2.53 -0.33
N ILE A 302 6.65 -2.13 -1.43
CA ILE A 302 6.42 -2.97 -2.61
C ILE A 302 7.75 -3.48 -3.17
N LEU A 303 8.74 -2.60 -3.35
CA LEU A 303 10.08 -2.98 -3.83
C LEU A 303 10.77 -3.96 -2.86
N ASN A 304 10.65 -3.72 -1.55
CA ASN A 304 11.15 -4.64 -0.53
C ASN A 304 10.51 -6.03 -0.64
N ALA A 305 9.18 -6.08 -0.78
CA ALA A 305 8.43 -7.32 -0.89
C ALA A 305 8.73 -8.09 -2.20
N LEU A 306 8.87 -7.40 -3.33
CA LEU A 306 9.24 -8.01 -4.62
C LEU A 306 10.69 -8.51 -4.61
N SER A 307 11.60 -7.68 -4.10
CA SER A 307 13.03 -7.99 -4.03
C SER A 307 13.43 -8.91 -2.87
N ARG A 308 12.52 -9.23 -1.94
CA ARG A 308 12.77 -10.01 -0.72
C ARG A 308 13.89 -9.41 0.15
N ARG A 309 13.95 -8.09 0.22
CA ARG A 309 14.97 -7.32 0.95
C ARG A 309 14.31 -6.33 1.89
N GLY A 310 14.90 -6.11 3.06
CA GLY A 310 14.35 -5.21 4.06
C GLY A 310 13.17 -5.83 4.81
N LEU A 311 12.74 -5.15 5.88
CA LEU A 311 11.59 -5.56 6.68
C LEU A 311 10.34 -4.93 6.07
N PRO A 312 9.38 -5.71 5.53
CA PRO A 312 8.15 -5.13 5.00
C PRO A 312 7.21 -4.67 6.13
N ILE A 313 6.36 -3.68 5.85
CA ILE A 313 5.31 -3.18 6.76
C ILE A 313 4.45 -4.34 7.23
N LYS A 314 4.34 -4.56 8.55
CA LYS A 314 3.50 -5.63 9.13
C LYS A 314 2.46 -5.06 10.09
N ASN A 315 1.17 -5.13 9.79
CA ASN A 315 0.57 -5.19 8.45
C ASN A 315 -0.20 -3.89 8.12
N PHE A 316 -0.40 -3.01 9.10
CA PHE A 316 -0.85 -1.64 8.86
C PHE A 316 0.28 -0.65 9.07
N TYR A 317 0.27 0.41 8.26
CA TYR A 317 0.95 1.66 8.53
C TYR A 317 -0.09 2.77 8.50
N LEU A 318 -0.01 3.67 9.46
CA LEU A 318 -0.96 4.78 9.64
C LEU A 318 -0.19 6.08 9.66
N PHE A 319 -0.61 7.03 8.85
CA PHE A 319 0.02 8.34 8.71
C PHE A 319 -0.92 9.45 9.18
N ASN A 320 -0.41 10.33 10.04
CA ASN A 320 -1.09 11.56 10.47
C ASN A 320 -0.22 12.77 10.16
N GLY A 321 -0.58 13.51 9.11
CA GLY A 321 0.13 14.70 8.66
C GLY A 321 0.05 15.88 9.63
N PHE A 322 -0.93 15.93 10.55
CA PHE A 322 -0.98 16.98 11.58
C PHE A 322 0.01 16.77 12.71
N GLN A 323 0.34 15.50 13.00
CA GLN A 323 1.26 15.13 14.08
C GLN A 323 2.66 14.76 13.55
N ASP A 324 2.85 14.85 12.22
CA ASP A 324 4.05 14.39 11.50
C ASP A 324 4.51 12.99 11.97
N ASN A 325 3.55 12.07 12.11
CA ASN A 325 3.82 10.73 12.59
C ASN A 325 3.33 9.65 11.63
N GLY A 326 4.12 8.58 11.57
CA GLY A 326 3.85 7.38 10.80
C GLY A 326 4.12 6.16 11.68
N ILE A 327 3.09 5.37 11.94
CA ILE A 327 3.18 4.25 12.90
C ILE A 327 2.84 2.95 12.18
N VAL A 328 3.74 1.97 12.25
CA VAL A 328 3.44 0.59 11.88
C VAL A 328 2.66 -0.06 13.02
N TYR A 329 1.49 -0.59 12.69
CA TYR A 329 0.59 -1.26 13.62
C TYR A 329 0.31 -2.70 13.14
N PRO A 330 0.94 -3.72 13.75
CA PRO A 330 0.64 -5.11 13.42
C PRO A 330 -0.73 -5.49 13.99
N ILE A 331 -1.61 -6.02 13.13
CA ILE A 331 -2.87 -6.64 13.53
C ILE A 331 -2.74 -8.16 13.32
N GLU A 332 -2.73 -8.90 14.43
CA GLU A 332 -2.63 -10.36 14.45
C GLU A 332 -3.90 -10.96 15.09
N PRO A 333 -4.55 -11.95 14.45
CA PRO A 333 -5.70 -12.64 15.03
C PRO A 333 -5.34 -13.35 16.34
N GLY A 334 -6.16 -13.16 17.38
CA GLY A 334 -6.11 -13.98 18.59
C GLY A 334 -4.96 -13.76 19.57
N ASN A 335 -3.99 -12.87 19.33
CA ASN A 335 -2.88 -12.64 20.27
C ASN A 335 -2.81 -11.22 20.85
N ASN A 336 -2.56 -11.18 22.16
CA ASN A 336 -2.10 -10.01 22.89
C ASN A 336 -0.74 -9.58 22.33
N ILE A 337 -0.68 -8.46 21.62
CA ILE A 337 0.55 -7.98 20.97
C ILE A 337 1.46 -7.30 22.01
N PHE A 338 2.59 -7.96 22.28
CA PHE A 338 3.70 -7.75 23.22
C PHE A 338 3.48 -8.00 24.72
#